data_AF-A0A1G9MRS4-F1
#
_entry.id   AF-A0A1G9MRS4-F1
#
_cell.length_a   1.000
_cell.length_b   1.000
_cell.length_c   1.000
_cell.angle_alpha   90.00
_cell.angle_beta   90.00
_cell.angle_gamma   90.00
#
_symmetry.space_group_name_H-M   'P 1'
#
loop_
_entity.id
_entity.type
_entity.pdbx_description
1 polymer ?
#
loop_
_entity_poly.entity_id
_entity_poly.type
_entity_poly.pdbx_seq_one_letter_code
_entity_poly.pdbx_strand_id
1 'polypeptide(L)'
;MDASARRFPDHVDEIGQLRLRDPEFAEICRDLEVLMGLLPCAADDPTLPDIRDSLSGLEKEIRSYLGRSANRQATAPPREPGQPQGSET
;
A
#
# COMPACT_ATOMS: atom_id res chain seq x y z
N MET A 1 3.84 8.47 12.50
CA MET A 1 4.71 7.90 11.44
C MET A 1 4.12 6.55 11.10
N ASP A 2 3.50 6.45 9.93
CA ASP A 2 2.78 5.27 9.45
C ASP A 2 3.73 4.06 9.36
N ALA A 3 3.30 2.93 9.93
CA ALA A 3 4.07 1.69 9.91
C ALA A 3 4.42 1.24 8.49
N SER A 4 3.43 1.36 7.59
CA SER A 4 3.54 1.04 6.18
C SER A 4 4.58 1.91 5.48
N ALA A 5 4.63 3.22 5.76
CA ALA A 5 5.63 4.13 5.18
C ALA A 5 7.06 3.81 5.61
N ARG A 6 7.26 3.27 6.82
CA ARG A 6 8.59 2.82 7.28
C ARG A 6 9.02 1.51 6.64
N ARG A 7 8.07 0.61 6.36
CA ARG A 7 8.34 -0.70 5.73
C ARG A 7 8.49 -0.61 4.21
N PHE A 8 7.83 0.35 3.59
CA PHE A 8 7.78 0.54 2.14
C PHE A 8 8.12 2.00 1.77
N PRO A 9 9.34 2.48 2.08
CA PRO A 9 9.72 3.88 1.86
C PRO A 9 9.69 4.29 0.38
N ASP A 10 9.95 3.37 -0.54
CA ASP A 10 9.91 3.60 -1.99
C ASP A 10 8.48 3.76 -2.54
N HIS A 11 7.46 3.39 -1.77
CA HIS A 11 6.06 3.35 -2.21
C HIS A 11 5.13 4.26 -1.40
N VAL A 12 5.67 5.19 -0.60
CA VAL A 12 4.88 6.02 0.33
C VAL A 12 3.76 6.78 -0.38
N ASP A 13 4.04 7.35 -1.57
CA ASP A 13 3.05 8.08 -2.35
C ASP A 13 1.93 7.16 -2.88
N GLU A 14 2.30 6.00 -3.42
CA GLU A 14 1.36 5.00 -3.95
C GLU A 14 0.49 4.40 -2.83
N ILE A 15 1.09 4.13 -1.66
CA ILE A 15 0.36 3.71 -0.46
C ILE A 15 -0.64 4.78 -0.05
N GLY A 16 -0.24 6.06 -0.05
CA GLY A 16 -1.14 7.17 0.26
C GLY A 16 -2.33 7.24 -0.70
N GLN A 17 -2.07 7.10 -2.01
CA GLN A 17 -3.12 7.09 -3.03
C GLN A 17 -4.05 5.88 -2.90
N LEU A 18 -3.51 4.69 -2.63
CA LEU A 18 -4.30 3.48 -2.42
C LEU A 18 -5.19 3.59 -1.18
N ARG A 19 -4.67 4.10 -0.05
CA ARG A 19 -5.46 4.30 1.18
C ARG A 19 -6.64 5.26 0.98
N LEU A 20 -6.51 6.24 0.08
CA LEU A 20 -7.59 7.18 -0.23
C LEU A 20 -8.65 6.59 -1.18
N ARG A 21 -8.25 5.65 -2.03
CA ARG A 21 -9.11 5.11 -3.10
C ARG A 21 -9.71 3.76 -2.77
N ASP A 22 -9.08 3.01 -1.87
CA ASP A 22 -9.44 1.64 -1.54
C ASP A 22 -9.52 1.45 -0.02
N PRO A 23 -10.74 1.32 0.54
CA PRO A 23 -10.94 1.21 1.98
C PRO A 23 -10.44 -0.13 2.55
N GLU A 24 -10.42 -1.20 1.75
CA GLU A 24 -9.86 -2.49 2.16
C GLU A 24 -8.34 -2.38 2.36
N PHE A 25 -7.64 -1.74 1.41
CA PHE A 25 -6.22 -1.46 1.56
C PHE A 25 -5.92 -0.53 2.75
N ALA A 26 -6.80 0.42 3.04
CA ALA A 26 -6.69 1.27 4.22
C ALA A 26 -6.80 0.47 5.53
N GLU A 27 -7.68 -0.53 5.57
CA GLU A 27 -7.83 -1.47 6.68
C GLU A 27 -6.58 -2.34 6.86
N ILE A 28 -6.06 -2.93 5.77
CA ILE A 28 -4.81 -3.73 5.78
C ILE A 28 -3.64 -2.91 6.34
N CYS A 29 -3.50 -1.64 5.92
CA CYS A 29 -2.47 -0.76 6.45
C CYS A 29 -2.66 -0.50 7.96
N ARG A 30 -3.90 -0.34 8.40
CA ARG A 30 -4.23 -0.12 9.82
C ARG A 30 -3.92 -1.34 10.67
N ASP A 31 -4.25 -2.54 10.18
CA ASP A 31 -3.93 -3.79 10.86
C ASP A 31 -2.42 -3.98 11.01
N LEU A 32 -1.64 -3.62 9.98
CA LEU A 32 -0.18 -3.63 10.06
C LEU A 32 0.32 -2.70 11.17
N GLU A 33 -0.24 -1.48 11.26
CA GLU A 33 0.10 -0.51 12.30
C GLU A 33 -0.22 -1.05 13.70
N VAL A 34 -1.38 -1.67 13.88
CA VAL A 34 -1.81 -2.28 15.15
C VAL A 34 -0.88 -3.42 15.54
N LEU A 35 -0.61 -4.36 14.63
CA LEU A 35 0.27 -5.49 14.93
C LEU A 35 1.71 -5.07 15.22
N MET A 36 2.25 -4.04 14.55
CA MET A 36 3.56 -3.50 14.91
C MET A 36 3.58 -2.85 16.30
N GLY A 37 2.48 -2.21 16.71
CA GLY A 37 2.32 -1.66 18.06
C GLY A 37 2.26 -2.76 19.14
N LEU A 38 1.74 -3.93 18.79
CA LEU A 38 1.63 -5.09 19.69
C LEU A 38 2.89 -5.95 19.73
N LEU A 39 3.76 -5.87 18.71
CA LEU A 39 5.02 -6.60 18.63
C LEU A 39 5.91 -6.50 19.90
N PRO A 40 6.13 -5.31 20.50
CA PRO A 40 6.90 -5.21 21.74
C PRO A 40 6.24 -5.90 22.93
N CYS A 41 4.91 -6.00 22.96
CA CYS A 41 4.18 -6.73 24.01
C CYS A 41 4.19 -8.23 23.77
N ALA A 42 4.23 -8.67 22.50
CA ALA A 42 4.21 -10.08 22.14
C ALA A 42 5.56 -10.79 22.20
N ALA A 43 6.65 -10.02 22.27
CA ALA A 43 7.98 -10.59 22.44
C ALA A 43 8.15 -11.35 23.77
N ASP A 44 7.32 -11.07 24.77
CA ASP A 44 7.40 -11.67 26.11
C ASP A 44 6.39 -12.82 26.33
N ASP A 45 5.37 -12.95 25.46
CA ASP A 45 4.25 -13.86 25.68
C ASP A 45 4.12 -14.93 24.58
N PRO A 46 4.53 -16.19 24.86
CA PRO A 46 4.48 -17.29 23.89
C PRO A 46 3.07 -17.80 23.61
N THR A 47 2.04 -17.27 24.30
CA THR A 47 0.64 -17.66 24.08
C THR A 47 -0.06 -16.80 23.04
N LEU A 48 0.55 -15.68 22.64
CA LEU A 48 0.00 -14.84 21.58
C LEU A 48 0.12 -15.54 20.23
N PRO A 49 -0.91 -15.43 19.36
CA PRO A 49 -0.82 -15.92 17.99
C PRO A 49 0.43 -15.33 17.32
N ASP A 50 1.02 -16.04 16.37
CA ASP A 50 2.29 -15.69 15.74
C ASP A 50 2.15 -14.33 15.00
N ILE A 51 2.28 -13.23 15.75
CA ILE A 51 2.08 -11.85 15.27
C ILE A 51 3.04 -11.59 14.11
N ARG A 52 4.19 -12.25 14.13
CA ARG A 52 5.17 -12.23 13.05
C ARG A 52 4.64 -12.87 11.77
N ASP A 53 3.95 -14.00 11.85
CA ASP A 53 3.27 -14.61 10.69
C ASP A 53 2.17 -13.70 10.15
N SER A 54 1.34 -13.14 11.04
CA SER A 54 0.28 -12.20 10.65
C SER A 54 0.83 -10.93 9.98
N LEU A 55 1.89 -10.34 10.53
CA LEU A 55 2.60 -9.21 9.91
C LEU A 55 3.18 -9.58 8.55
N SER A 56 3.80 -10.75 8.42
CA SER A 56 4.33 -11.26 7.16
C SER A 56 3.23 -11.43 6.11
N GLY A 57 2.04 -11.86 6.52
CA GLY A 57 0.83 -11.91 5.69
C GLY A 57 0.44 -10.54 5.16
N LEU A 58 0.27 -9.56 6.06
CA LEU A 58 -0.11 -8.20 5.68
C LEU A 58 0.96 -7.52 4.80
N GLU A 59 2.24 -7.72 5.08
CA GLU A 59 3.33 -7.19 4.23
C GLU A 59 3.28 -7.76 2.80
N LYS A 60 2.91 -9.03 2.64
CA LYS A 60 2.73 -9.66 1.32
C LYS A 60 1.51 -9.10 0.59
N GLU A 61 0.40 -8.91 1.29
CA GLU A 61 -0.81 -8.31 0.71
C GLU A 61 -0.54 -6.89 0.23
N ILE A 62 0.10 -6.05 1.05
CA ILE A 62 0.47 -4.69 0.67
C ILE A 62 1.35 -4.70 -0.58
N ARG A 63 2.36 -5.58 -0.64
CA ARG A 63 3.22 -5.72 -1.82
C ARG A 63 2.44 -6.17 -3.06
N SER A 64 1.45 -7.04 -2.90
CA SER A 64 0.57 -7.48 -4.00
C SER A 64 -0.23 -6.30 -4.57
N TYR A 65 -0.79 -5.45 -3.70
CA TYR A 65 -1.50 -4.22 -4.08
C TYR A 65 -0.61 -3.22 -4.82
N LEU A 66 0.62 -3.03 -4.34
CA LEU A 66 1.61 -2.16 -5.00
C LEU A 66 2.04 -2.72 -6.37
N GLY A 67 2.29 -4.04 -6.46
CA GLY A 67 2.62 -4.70 -7.72
C GLY A 67 1.49 -4.62 -8.76
N ARG A 68 0.23 -4.72 -8.33
CA ARG A 68 -0.93 -4.50 -9.21
C ARG A 68 -1.05 -3.05 -9.66
N SER A 69 -0.78 -2.09 -8.77
CA SER A 69 -0.84 -0.66 -9.07
C SER A 69 0.25 -0.26 -10.09
N ALA A 70 1.48 -0.75 -9.92
CA ALA A 70 2.56 -0.56 -10.88
C ALA A 70 2.22 -1.09 -12.28
N ASN A 71 1.59 -2.27 -12.36
CA ASN A 71 1.16 -2.85 -13.64
C ASN A 71 0.01 -2.06 -14.30
N ARG A 72 -0.85 -1.44 -13.47
CA ARG A 72 -1.96 -0.59 -13.94
C ARG A 72 -1.48 0.78 -14.41
N GLN A 73 -0.40 1.31 -13.85
CA GLN A 73 0.25 2.54 -14.32
C GLN A 73 1.05 2.31 -15.61
N ALA A 74 1.70 1.15 -15.77
CA ALA A 74 2.45 0.80 -16.98
C ALA A 74 1.58 0.62 -18.24
N THR A 75 0.28 0.40 -18.08
CA THR A 75 -0.68 0.19 -19.19
C THR A 75 -1.46 1.43 -19.58
N ALA A 76 -1.23 2.59 -18.93
CA ALA A 76 -1.79 3.85 -19.40
C ALA A 76 -1.03 4.29 -20.68
N PRO A 77 -1.69 4.42 -21.85
CA PRO A 77 -1.02 4.98 -23.03
C PRO A 77 -0.54 6.40 -22.69
N PRO A 78 0.65 6.81 -23.14
CA PRO A 78 1.12 8.17 -22.91
C PRO A 78 0.08 9.12 -23.50
N ARG A 79 -0.50 10.00 -22.67
CA ARG A 79 -1.35 11.07 -23.17
C ARG A 79 -0.47 11.93 -24.08
N GLU A 80 -0.68 11.82 -25.38
CA GLU A 80 -0.03 12.67 -26.38
C GLU A 80 -0.34 14.13 -26.04
N PRO A 81 0.67 14.97 -25.73
CA PRO A 81 0.46 16.38 -25.48
C PRO A 81 0.47 17.09 -26.82
N GLY A 82 -0.70 17.24 -27.42
CA GLY A 82 -0.87 18.21 -28.51
C GLY A 82 -1.73 17.74 -29.65
N GLN A 83 -3.03 17.99 -29.57
CA GLN A 83 -3.72 18.44 -30.76
C GLN A 83 -4.71 19.53 -30.35
N PRO A 84 -4.42 20.82 -30.61
CA PRO A 84 -5.46 21.82 -30.58
C PRO A 84 -6.45 21.44 -31.68
N GLN A 85 -7.70 21.20 -31.30
CA GLN A 85 -8.80 21.11 -32.26
C GLN A 85 -9.08 22.53 -32.75
N GLY A 86 -8.18 23.02 -33.60
CA GLY A 86 -8.32 24.26 -34.34
C GLY A 86 -9.52 24.13 -35.25
N SER A 87 -10.48 25.01 -35.02
CA SER A 87 -11.64 25.30 -35.84
C SER A 87 -11.19 25.70 -37.23
N GLU A 88 -11.77 25.12 -38.30
CA GLU A 88 -12.00 25.84 -39.55
C GLU A 88 -13.32 25.36 -40.16
N THR A 89 -13.96 26.31 -40.84
CA THR A 89 -15.37 26.49 -41.26
C THR A 89 -15.97 25.47 -42.21
#